data_AF-A0A7J9LIT6-F1
#
_entry.id   AF-A0A7J9LIT6-F1
#
_cell.length_a   1.000
_cell.length_b   1.000
_cell.length_c   1.000
_cell.angle_alpha   90.00
_cell.angle_beta   90.00
_cell.angle_gamma   90.00
#
_symmetry.space_group_name_H-M   'P 1'
#
loop_
_entity.id
_entity.type
_entity.pdbx_description
1 polymer ?
#
loop_
_entity_poly.entity_id
_entity_poly.type
_entity_poly.pdbx_seq_one_letter_code
_entity_poly.pdbx_strand_id
1 'polypeptide(L)' 'MAWCVSKGNIPHFETSAKEGFNVDAAFECIAKNALKNEPEEEIYLPETIDVVDGGWPQKSTSCEC' A
#
# COMPACT_ATOMS: atom_id res chain seq x y z
N MET A 1 -7.94 23.64 9.49
CA MET A 1 -8.38 23.52 8.08
C MET A 1 -7.52 24.31 7.08
N ALA A 2 -7.09 25.55 7.37
CA ALA A 2 -6.37 26.38 6.38
C ALA A 2 -5.04 25.79 5.86
N TRP A 3 -4.31 25.03 6.68
CA TRP A 3 -3.03 24.45 6.27
C TRP A 3 -3.19 23.30 5.26
N CYS A 4 -4.21 22.45 5.41
CA CYS A 4 -4.45 21.34 4.48
C CYS A 4 -4.82 21.88 3.09
N VAL A 5 -5.63 22.94 3.04
CA VAL A 5 -5.98 23.65 1.80
C VAL A 5 -4.74 24.26 1.15
N SER A 6 -3.87 24.92 1.94
CA SER A 6 -2.68 25.59 1.39
C SER A 6 -1.57 24.64 0.91
N LYS A 7 -1.56 23.38 1.37
CA LYS A 7 -0.59 22.35 0.96
C LYS A 7 -1.06 21.48 -0.21
N GLY A 8 -1.95 22.01 -1.04
CA GLY A 8 -2.49 21.29 -2.20
C GLY A 8 -3.79 20.55 -1.91
N ASN A 9 -4.61 21.10 -1.00
CA ASN A 9 -5.92 20.56 -0.67
C ASN A 9 -5.86 19.11 -0.15
N ILE A 10 -4.94 18.84 0.78
CA ILE A 10 -4.75 17.53 1.39
C ILE A 10 -6.03 17.13 2.14
N PRO A 11 -6.57 15.91 1.93
CA PRO A 11 -7.74 15.43 2.65
C PRO A 11 -7.51 15.46 4.16
N HIS A 12 -8.48 16.03 4.90
CA HIS A 12 -8.45 16.12 6.36
C HIS A 12 -9.69 15.43 6.95
N PHE A 13 -9.47 14.58 7.94
CA PHE A 13 -10.53 13.84 8.63
C PHE A 13 -10.42 14.08 10.14
N GLU A 14 -11.54 14.42 10.78
CA GLU A 14 -11.65 14.39 12.23
C GLU A 14 -11.99 12.97 12.66
N THR A 15 -11.08 12.31 13.38
CA THR A 15 -11.22 10.89 13.77
C THR A 15 -11.14 10.71 15.27
N SER A 16 -11.84 9.70 15.81
CA SER A 16 -11.74 9.27 17.20
C SER A 16 -11.41 7.79 17.23
N ALA A 17 -10.15 7.45 17.52
CA ALA A 17 -9.71 6.06 17.60
C ALA A 17 -10.41 5.29 18.74
N LYS A 18 -10.77 5.99 19.83
CA LYS A 18 -11.48 5.41 20.97
C LYS A 18 -12.90 4.99 20.59
N GLU A 19 -13.58 5.80 19.79
CA GLU A 19 -14.99 5.60 19.42
C GLU A 19 -15.14 4.94 18.04
N GLY A 20 -14.03 4.67 17.34
CA GLY A 20 -14.04 4.17 15.97
C GLY A 20 -14.63 5.16 14.96
N PHE A 21 -14.66 6.46 15.28
CA PHE A 21 -15.27 7.46 14.41
C PHE A 21 -14.31 7.88 13.30
N ASN A 22 -14.77 7.82 12.05
CA ASN A 22 -14.07 8.24 10.83
C ASN A 22 -12.69 7.60 10.59
N VAL A 23 -12.34 6.54 11.33
CA VAL A 23 -11.08 5.81 11.13
C VAL A 23 -11.10 5.10 9.78
N ASP A 24 -12.14 4.31 9.50
CA ASP A 24 -12.24 3.54 8.25
C ASP A 24 -12.26 4.45 7.02
N ALA A 25 -13.05 5.52 7.05
CA ALA A 25 -13.13 6.49 5.95
C ALA A 25 -11.79 7.19 5.68
N ALA A 26 -11.03 7.51 6.73
CA ALA A 26 -9.69 8.08 6.58
C ALA A 26 -8.72 7.08 5.93
N PHE A 27 -8.72 5.82 6.38
CA PHE A 27 -7.89 4.76 5.82
C PHE A 27 -8.26 4.42 4.36
N GLU A 28 -9.54 4.36 4.04
CA GLU A 28 -10.02 4.13 2.67
C GLU A 28 -9.56 5.26 1.73
N CYS A 29 -9.61 6.51 2.18
CA CYS A 29 -9.12 7.65 1.41
C CYS A 29 -7.61 7.55 1.15
N ILE A 30 -6.83 7.17 2.17
CA ILE A 30 -5.38 6.98 2.03
C ILE A 30 -5.08 5.85 1.04
N ALA A 31 -5.76 4.69 1.15
CA ALA A 31 -5.59 3.57 0.23
C ALA A 31 -5.90 3.97 -1.22
N LYS A 32 -7.04 4.66 -1.44
CA LYS A 32 -7.42 5.15 -2.78
C LYS A 32 -6.42 6.15 -3.36
N ASN A 33 -5.83 7.00 -2.52
CA ASN A 33 -4.83 7.97 -2.97
C ASN A 33 -3.48 7.31 -3.24
N ALA A 34 -3.10 6.30 -2.46
CA ALA A 34 -1.89 5.50 -2.70
C ALA A 34 -1.97 4.80 -4.06
N LEU A 35 -3.07 4.10 -4.34
CA LEU A 35 -3.30 3.41 -5.63
C LEU A 35 -3.22 4.36 -6.84
N LYS A 36 -3.59 5.63 -6.68
CA LYS A 36 -3.51 6.63 -7.76
C LYS A 36 -2.12 7.23 -7.94
N ASN A 37 -1.31 7.23 -6.88
CA ASN A 37 0.02 7.84 -6.87
C ASN A 37 1.13 6.82 -7.09
N GLU A 38 0.87 5.53 -6.92
CA GLU A 38 1.79 4.49 -7.36
C GLU A 38 1.85 4.47 -8.90
N PRO A 39 3.06 4.49 -9.51
CA PRO A 39 3.17 4.11 -10.90
C PRO A 39 2.65 2.67 -11.03
N GLU A 40 1.97 2.34 -12.13
CA GLU A 40 1.65 0.94 -12.44
C GLU A 40 2.97 0.15 -12.51
N GLU A 41 3.40 -0.42 -11.38
CA GLU A 41 4.34 -1.52 -11.40
C GLU A 41 3.57 -2.68 -11.99
N GLU A 42 3.80 -2.94 -13.28
CA GLU A 42 3.37 -4.18 -13.91
C GLU A 42 3.98 -5.33 -13.12
N ILE A 43 3.20 -5.88 -12.18
CA ILE A 43 3.54 -7.12 -11.52
C ILE A 43 3.60 -8.14 -12.65
N TYR A 44 4.81 -8.55 -13.01
CA TYR A 44 5.00 -9.61 -14.00
C TYR A 44 4.53 -10.92 -13.37
N LEU A 45 3.28 -11.28 -13.66
CA LEU A 45 2.75 -12.61 -13.38
C LEU A 45 2.97 -13.48 -14.63
N PRO A 46 3.90 -14.45 -14.60
CA PRO A 46 4.04 -15.39 -15.71
C PRO A 46 2.77 -16.24 -15.84
N GLU A 47 2.33 -16.46 -17.08
CA GLU A 47 1.10 -17.22 -17.40
C GLU A 47 1.19 -18.69 -16.95
N THR A 48 2.41 -19.23 -16.87
CA THR A 48 2.67 -20.60 -16.42
C THR A 48 3.93 -20.62 -15.54
N ILE A 49 3.88 -21.43 -14.48
CA ILE A 49 5.05 -21.76 -13.67
C ILE A 49 5.50 -23.13 -14.15
N ASP A 50 6.63 -23.18 -14.86
CA ASP A 50 7.27 -24.45 -15.18
C ASP A 50 7.84 -25.06 -13.89
N VAL A 51 7.18 -26.09 -13.36
CA VAL A 51 7.62 -26.86 -12.17
C VAL A 51 8.66 -27.93 -12.56
N VAL A 52 9.08 -27.96 -13.82
CA VAL A 52 10.07 -28.91 -14.33
C VAL A 52 11.45 -28.22 -14.34
N ASP A 53 12.30 -28.62 -13.41
CA ASP A 53 13.69 -28.16 -13.19
C ASP A 53 13.90 -26.99 -12.21
N GLY A 54 13.74 -27.27 -10.91
CA GLY A 54 14.78 -27.06 -9.88
C GLY A 54 15.57 -25.73 -9.75
N GLY A 55 15.16 -24.60 -10.31
CA GLY A 55 15.99 -23.40 -10.40
C GLY A 55 15.35 -22.07 -9.98
N TRP A 56 14.69 -21.98 -8.82
CA TRP A 56 14.41 -20.66 -8.23
C TRP A 56 15.72 -20.12 -7.63
N PRO A 57 16.14 -18.85 -7.87
CA PRO A 57 17.22 -18.26 -7.09
C PRO A 57 16.72 -18.13 -5.64
N GLN A 58 17.03 -19.14 -4.84
CA GLN A 58 16.86 -19.15 -3.40
C GLN A 58 17.66 -17.96 -2.86
N LYS A 59 16.98 -16.85 -2.57
CA LYS A 59 17.55 -15.80 -1.74
C LYS A 59 17.61 -16.40 -0.34
N SER A 60 18.70 -17.08 -0.04
CA SER A 60 19.01 -17.59 1.29
C SER A 60 19.25 -16.39 2.21
N THR A 61 18.19 -15.84 2.78
CA THR A 61 18.33 -15.00 3.97
C THR A 61 18.45 -15.95 5.15
N SER A 62 19.70 -16.28 5.48
CA SER A 62 20.08 -16.92 6.73
C SER A 62 19.49 -16.14 7.91
N CYS A 63 18.59 -16.75 8.65
CA CYS A 63 18.25 -16.29 10.00
C CYS A 63 19.40 -16.72 10.92
N GLU A 64 20.30 -15.79 11.26
CA GLU A 64 21.17 -15.95 12.43
C GLU A 64 20.41 -15.47 13.67
N CYS A 65 20.35 -16.37 14.65
CA CYS A 65 19.81 -16.16 15.99
C CYS A 65 20.82 -15.43 16.88
#